data_AF-X0VMV4-F1
#
_entry.id   AF-X0VMV4-F1
#
_cell.length_a   1.000
_cell.length_b   1.000
_cell.length_c   1.000
_cell.angle_alpha   90.00
_cell.angle_beta   90.00
_cell.angle_gamma   90.00
#
_symmetry.space_group_name_H-M   'P 1'
#
loop_
_entity.id
_entity.type
_entity.pdbx_description
1 polymer ?
#
loop_
_entity_poly.entity_id
_entity_poly.type
_entity_poly.pdbx_seq_one_letter_code
_entity_poly.pdbx_strand_id
1 'polypeptide(L)'
;LEQAMHDRRSKHSCLGCHDQQKEVAACAGCHAFLDHRSPLASTRTCDRCHQGPPGDSPRLSTIPPTQYARFLESRRPGSFSFKEKDLPGDLVLESLARDYQPARFPHRRVIDKLKKLSEASKLARHFHGSADTLCQGCHHQSPVGKRPPRCSSCHNPVGQGGTLYLPRLQAAYHLQCIGCHQKMGLEPGPYNCVGCHPKK
;
A
#
# COMPACT_ATOMS: atom_id res chain seq x y z
N LEU A 1 24.55 -13.21 8.76
CA LEU A 1 23.70 -12.11 9.29
C LEU A 1 22.51 -11.81 8.39
N GLU A 2 22.70 -11.69 7.07
CA GLU A 2 21.62 -11.41 6.12
C GLU A 2 20.39 -12.31 6.31
N GLN A 3 20.55 -13.64 6.24
CA GLN A 3 19.42 -14.57 6.38
C GLN A 3 18.68 -14.42 7.72
N ALA A 4 19.42 -14.20 8.82
CA ALA A 4 18.82 -14.01 10.13
C ALA A 4 17.92 -12.75 10.21
N MET A 5 18.26 -11.69 9.45
CA MET A 5 17.51 -10.42 9.46
C MET A 5 16.45 -10.34 8.35
N HIS A 6 16.64 -11.08 7.26
CA HIS A 6 15.83 -10.95 6.04
C HIS A 6 15.01 -12.19 5.68
N ASP A 7 15.13 -13.32 6.38
CA ASP A 7 14.32 -14.51 6.07
C ASP A 7 12.83 -14.25 6.32
N ARG A 8 12.09 -14.03 5.25
CA ARG A 8 10.65 -13.71 5.25
C ARG A 8 9.77 -14.82 5.80
N ARG A 9 10.29 -16.04 5.92
CA ARG A 9 9.56 -17.18 6.49
C ARG A 9 9.73 -17.30 8.00
N SER A 10 10.70 -16.61 8.59
CA SER A 10 10.99 -16.66 10.00
C SER A 10 10.40 -15.46 10.74
N LYS A 11 9.59 -15.72 11.78
CA LYS A 11 9.10 -14.68 12.68
C LYS A 11 10.20 -14.05 13.54
N HIS A 12 11.40 -14.65 13.55
CA HIS A 12 12.56 -14.14 14.26
C HIS A 12 13.41 -13.17 13.41
N SER A 13 13.14 -13.07 12.10
CA SER A 13 13.77 -12.07 11.25
C SER A 13 12.99 -10.76 11.25
N CYS A 14 13.66 -9.65 10.92
CA CYS A 14 13.00 -8.35 10.80
C CYS A 14 11.93 -8.38 9.70
N LEU A 15 12.27 -8.89 8.51
CA LEU A 15 11.34 -8.91 7.38
C LEU A 15 10.19 -9.90 7.58
N GLY A 16 10.44 -11.07 8.16
CA GLY A 16 9.41 -12.08 8.38
C GLY A 16 8.42 -11.68 9.47
N CYS A 17 8.90 -11.10 10.59
CA CYS A 17 8.01 -10.53 11.60
C CYS A 17 7.16 -9.38 11.01
N HIS A 18 7.78 -8.45 10.27
CA HIS A 18 7.06 -7.35 9.63
C HIS A 18 6.08 -7.81 8.56
N ASP A 19 6.39 -8.88 7.81
CA ASP A 19 5.46 -9.49 6.86
C ASP A 19 4.21 -10.00 7.56
N GLN A 20 4.36 -10.69 8.70
CA GLN A 20 3.22 -11.14 9.50
C GLN A 20 2.37 -9.96 10.01
N GLN A 21 2.99 -8.85 10.40
CA GLN A 21 2.25 -7.66 10.83
C GLN A 21 1.40 -7.04 9.71
N LYS A 22 1.77 -7.24 8.45
CA LYS A 22 0.99 -6.74 7.29
C LYS A 22 -0.25 -7.57 6.99
N GLU A 23 -0.37 -8.77 7.57
CA GLU A 23 -1.50 -9.68 7.35
C GLU A 23 -2.72 -9.33 8.22
N VAL A 24 -2.56 -8.45 9.23
CA VAL A 24 -3.69 -7.99 10.04
C VAL A 24 -4.69 -7.22 9.17
N ALA A 25 -5.98 -7.31 9.49
CA ALA A 25 -7.06 -6.73 8.69
C ALA A 25 -6.85 -5.24 8.37
N ALA A 26 -6.28 -4.46 9.28
CA ALA A 26 -5.99 -3.04 9.06
C ALA A 26 -4.95 -2.75 7.95
N CYS A 27 -4.16 -3.75 7.55
CA CYS A 27 -3.04 -3.63 6.62
C CYS A 27 -3.23 -4.52 5.37
N ALA A 28 -3.92 -5.64 5.52
CA ALA A 28 -4.05 -6.68 4.50
C ALA A 28 -4.78 -6.18 3.24
N GLY A 29 -5.65 -5.18 3.36
CA GLY A 29 -6.39 -4.60 2.22
C GLY A 29 -5.49 -4.06 1.10
N CYS A 30 -4.29 -3.55 1.44
CA CYS A 30 -3.28 -3.18 0.45
C CYS A 30 -2.22 -4.28 0.31
N HIS A 31 -1.69 -4.76 1.44
CA HIS A 31 -0.48 -5.58 1.43
C HIS A 31 -0.65 -6.99 0.85
N ALA A 32 -1.88 -7.50 0.76
CA ALA A 32 -2.17 -8.79 0.12
C ALA A 32 -2.08 -8.75 -1.41
N PHE A 33 -2.15 -7.56 -2.02
CA PHE A 33 -2.20 -7.38 -3.48
C PHE A 33 -0.97 -6.67 -4.05
N LEU A 34 -0.15 -6.07 -3.20
CA LEU A 34 1.09 -5.41 -3.60
C LEU A 34 2.22 -6.42 -3.81
N ASP A 35 2.93 -6.29 -4.93
CA ASP A 35 4.19 -6.98 -5.12
C ASP A 35 5.33 -6.25 -4.38
N HIS A 36 5.61 -6.71 -3.16
CA HIS A 36 6.72 -6.22 -2.34
C HIS A 36 8.10 -6.65 -2.86
N ARG A 37 8.18 -7.37 -3.99
CA ARG A 37 9.44 -7.81 -4.63
C ARG A 37 9.81 -6.95 -5.85
N SER A 38 8.98 -6.00 -6.22
CA SER A 38 9.30 -5.04 -7.28
C SER A 38 10.59 -4.27 -6.95
N PRO A 39 11.55 -4.14 -7.89
CA PRO A 39 12.81 -3.40 -7.67
C PRO A 39 12.63 -1.94 -7.20
N LEU A 40 11.51 -1.31 -7.57
CA LEU A 40 11.15 0.05 -7.16
C LEU A 40 10.66 0.15 -5.69
N ALA A 41 10.20 -0.97 -5.13
CA ALA A 41 9.83 -1.10 -3.72
C ALA A 41 11.02 -1.51 -2.85
N SER A 42 11.98 -2.28 -3.38
CA SER A 42 13.12 -2.79 -2.62
C SER A 42 14.14 -1.70 -2.26
N THR A 43 14.49 -0.80 -3.18
CA THR A 43 15.48 0.27 -2.90
C THR A 43 15.04 1.23 -1.79
N ARG A 44 13.77 1.69 -1.82
CA ARG A 44 13.22 2.60 -0.79
C ARG A 44 13.03 1.95 0.59
N THR A 45 12.99 0.62 0.65
CA THR A 45 12.75 -0.11 1.91
C THR A 45 14.05 -0.53 2.60
N CYS A 46 15.14 -0.79 1.85
CA CYS A 46 16.47 -1.03 2.41
C CYS A 46 16.90 0.08 3.37
N ASP A 47 16.79 1.34 2.92
CA ASP A 47 17.22 2.52 3.68
C ASP A 47 16.35 2.78 4.92
N ARG A 48 15.23 2.07 5.11
CA ARG A 48 14.47 2.14 6.36
C ARG A 48 15.17 1.42 7.51
N CYS A 49 16.05 0.46 7.20
CA CYS A 49 16.88 -0.24 8.18
C CYS A 49 18.35 0.16 8.04
N HIS A 50 18.87 0.22 6.83
CA HIS A 50 20.26 0.49 6.49
C HIS A 50 20.58 2.00 6.49
N GLN A 51 20.47 2.64 7.66
CA GLN A 51 20.79 4.06 7.85
C GLN A 51 22.14 4.26 8.54
N GLY A 52 23.06 3.30 8.38
CA GLY A 52 24.40 3.42 8.94
C GLY A 52 25.14 4.61 8.33
N PRO A 53 26.11 5.21 9.04
CA PRO A 53 26.93 6.26 8.47
C PRO A 53 27.78 5.68 7.30
N PRO A 54 28.29 6.51 6.37
CA PRO A 54 29.01 6.07 5.17
C PRO A 54 30.16 5.09 5.52
N GLY A 55 30.56 4.24 4.57
CA GLY A 55 31.50 3.12 4.79
C GLY A 55 32.84 3.48 5.47
N ASP A 56 33.24 4.75 5.46
CA ASP A 56 34.46 5.26 6.09
C ASP A 56 34.28 5.64 7.57
N SER A 57 33.09 5.43 8.13
CA SER A 57 32.77 5.74 9.52
C SER A 57 33.42 4.74 10.47
N PRO A 58 33.85 5.16 11.68
CA PRO A 58 34.45 4.28 12.65
C PRO A 58 33.55 3.06 12.93
N ARG A 59 34.16 1.88 13.06
CA ARG A 59 33.44 0.62 13.26
C ARG A 59 32.40 0.78 14.37
N LEU A 60 31.15 0.39 14.09
CA LEU A 60 30.00 0.42 15.01
C LEU A 60 30.31 -0.13 16.41
N SER A 61 31.28 -1.05 16.52
CA SER A 61 31.81 -1.60 17.77
C SER A 61 32.45 -0.58 18.73
N THR A 62 32.67 0.67 18.29
CA THR A 62 33.22 1.77 19.10
C THR A 62 32.18 2.82 19.49
N ILE A 63 30.94 2.69 19.01
CA ILE A 63 29.85 3.62 19.28
C ILE A 63 29.17 3.22 20.60
N PRO A 64 29.12 4.09 21.62
CA PRO A 64 28.41 3.80 22.87
C PRO A 64 26.91 3.57 22.59
N PRO A 65 26.23 2.66 23.31
CA PRO A 65 24.79 2.43 23.17
C PRO A 65 23.96 3.72 23.29
N THR A 66 24.41 4.69 24.08
CA THR A 66 23.77 5.99 24.26
C THR A 66 23.81 6.87 23.01
N GLN A 67 24.86 6.76 22.19
CA GLN A 67 24.96 7.48 20.92
C GLN A 67 24.07 6.85 19.85
N TYR A 68 23.96 5.52 19.84
CA TYR A 68 23.03 4.79 18.98
C TYR A 68 21.56 5.08 19.33
N ALA A 69 21.22 5.14 20.62
CA ALA A 69 19.89 5.53 21.09
C ALA A 69 19.49 6.93 20.60
N ARG A 70 20.38 7.92 20.73
CA ARG A 70 20.16 9.28 20.19
C ARG A 70 19.95 9.30 18.68
N PHE A 71 20.66 8.45 17.94
CA PHE A 71 20.45 8.31 16.50
C PHE A 71 19.08 7.71 16.16
N LEU A 72 18.56 6.76 16.96
CA LEU A 72 17.21 6.24 16.78
C LEU A 72 16.15 7.29 17.14
N GLU A 73 16.36 8.07 18.19
CA GLU A 73 15.45 9.15 18.62
C GLU A 73 15.38 10.30 17.62
N SER A 74 16.46 10.56 16.88
CA SER A 74 16.47 11.59 15.84
C SER A 74 15.69 11.19 14.58
N ARG A 75 15.32 9.90 14.44
CA ARG A 75 14.50 9.43 13.32
C ARG A 75 13.09 10.00 13.42
N ARG A 76 12.75 10.86 12.48
CA ARG A 76 11.39 11.39 12.37
C ARG A 76 10.48 10.33 11.74
N PRO A 77 9.39 9.93 12.40
CA PRO A 77 8.40 9.07 11.77
C PRO A 77 7.79 9.79 10.56
N GLY A 78 7.40 9.03 9.54
CA GLY A 78 6.63 9.56 8.43
C GLY A 78 5.34 10.22 8.93
N SER A 79 5.04 11.38 8.35
CA SER A 79 3.75 12.05 8.52
C SER A 79 2.91 11.80 7.28
N PHE A 80 1.64 11.46 7.48
CA PHE A 80 0.68 11.34 6.40
C PHE A 80 -0.13 12.64 6.36
N SER A 81 0.16 13.53 5.42
CA SER A 81 -0.60 14.76 5.22
C SER A 81 -0.90 14.96 3.74
N PHE A 82 -2.14 15.34 3.44
CA PHE A 82 -2.62 15.58 2.09
C PHE A 82 -3.22 16.98 2.01
N LYS A 83 -2.96 17.71 0.92
CA LYS A 83 -3.72 18.94 0.65
C LYS A 83 -5.10 18.53 0.14
N GLU A 84 -6.13 19.22 0.61
CA GLU A 84 -7.52 18.91 0.27
C GLU A 84 -7.76 18.89 -1.25
N LYS A 85 -7.24 19.89 -1.96
CA LYS A 85 -7.32 19.99 -3.43
C LYS A 85 -6.64 18.87 -4.22
N ASP A 86 -5.76 18.10 -3.59
CA ASP A 86 -4.99 17.05 -4.25
C ASP A 86 -5.70 15.69 -4.20
N LEU A 87 -6.82 15.57 -3.45
CA LEU A 87 -7.58 14.33 -3.31
C LEU A 87 -9.04 14.53 -3.73
N PRO A 88 -9.54 13.79 -4.75
CA PRO A 88 -10.94 13.87 -5.12
C PRO A 88 -11.84 13.30 -4.01
N GLY A 89 -13.07 13.85 -3.94
CA GLY A 89 -14.14 13.43 -3.04
C GLY A 89 -14.75 12.08 -3.42
N ASP A 90 -16.02 12.07 -3.83
CA ASP A 90 -16.68 10.86 -4.33
C ASP A 90 -16.49 10.78 -5.86
N LEU A 91 -16.20 9.58 -6.37
CA LEU A 91 -15.97 9.29 -7.78
C LEU A 91 -17.12 8.47 -8.35
N VAL A 92 -17.42 8.64 -9.63
CA VAL A 92 -18.39 7.83 -10.37
C VAL A 92 -17.63 7.01 -11.43
N LEU A 93 -17.71 5.68 -11.32
CA LEU A 93 -17.04 4.75 -12.22
C LEU A 93 -18.02 4.28 -13.29
N GLU A 94 -18.10 5.02 -14.40
CA GLU A 94 -19.07 4.80 -15.47
C GLU A 94 -18.53 4.00 -16.67
N SER A 95 -17.22 3.82 -16.77
CA SER A 95 -16.55 3.25 -17.96
C SER A 95 -16.98 1.83 -18.34
N LEU A 96 -17.69 1.13 -17.44
CA LEU A 96 -18.20 -0.24 -17.63
C LEU A 96 -19.70 -0.36 -17.34
N ALA A 97 -20.45 0.74 -17.24
CA ALA A 97 -21.85 0.75 -16.84
C ALA A 97 -22.81 0.19 -17.92
N ARG A 98 -22.80 -1.14 -18.09
CA ARG A 98 -23.65 -1.87 -19.05
C ARG A 98 -24.81 -2.58 -18.38
N ASP A 99 -24.53 -3.53 -17.50
CA ASP A 99 -25.56 -4.35 -16.85
C ASP A 99 -26.04 -3.76 -15.51
N TYR A 100 -25.23 -2.88 -14.92
CA TYR A 100 -25.50 -2.15 -13.68
C TYR A 100 -25.33 -0.65 -13.89
N GLN A 101 -25.87 0.14 -12.98
CA GLN A 101 -25.62 1.58 -12.90
C GLN A 101 -24.13 1.85 -12.57
N PRO A 102 -23.57 3.04 -12.89
CA PRO A 102 -22.22 3.40 -12.49
C PRO A 102 -21.97 3.23 -10.99
N ALA A 103 -20.83 2.66 -10.61
CA ALA A 103 -20.47 2.52 -9.20
C ALA A 103 -20.10 3.88 -8.61
N ARG A 104 -20.61 4.19 -7.42
CA ARG A 104 -20.22 5.38 -6.65
C ARG A 104 -19.15 4.99 -5.65
N PHE A 105 -17.95 5.53 -5.81
CA PHE A 105 -16.80 5.21 -4.98
C PHE A 105 -16.42 6.38 -4.08
N PRO A 106 -16.52 6.24 -2.74
CA PRO A 106 -16.22 7.32 -1.82
C PRO A 106 -14.70 7.45 -1.55
N HIS A 107 -13.96 7.87 -2.58
CA HIS A 107 -12.50 7.86 -2.62
C HIS A 107 -11.89 8.57 -1.39
N ARG A 108 -12.32 9.79 -1.07
CA ARG A 108 -11.77 10.53 0.07
C ARG A 108 -11.99 9.81 1.40
N ARG A 109 -13.20 9.31 1.65
CA ARG A 109 -13.54 8.60 2.91
C ARG A 109 -12.69 7.36 3.11
N VAL A 110 -12.43 6.61 2.03
CA VAL A 110 -11.58 5.41 2.07
C VAL A 110 -10.14 5.79 2.41
N ILE A 111 -9.57 6.79 1.75
CA ILE A 111 -8.19 7.24 2.02
C ILE A 111 -8.03 7.76 3.45
N ASP A 112 -8.98 8.55 3.97
CA ASP A 112 -8.92 9.07 5.34
C ASP A 112 -8.95 7.93 6.37
N LYS A 113 -9.74 6.87 6.13
CA LYS A 113 -9.77 5.68 7.00
C LYS A 113 -8.44 4.91 6.96
N LEU A 114 -7.88 4.66 5.78
CA LEU A 114 -6.61 3.93 5.61
C LEU A 114 -5.43 4.71 6.20
N LYS A 115 -5.44 6.04 6.05
CA LYS A 115 -4.50 6.96 6.70
C LYS A 115 -4.52 6.78 8.22
N LYS A 116 -5.70 6.84 8.84
CA LYS A 116 -5.85 6.69 10.30
C LYS A 116 -5.33 5.34 10.80
N LEU A 117 -5.59 4.25 10.06
CA LEU A 117 -5.07 2.92 10.39
C LEU A 117 -3.53 2.88 10.29
N SER A 118 -2.96 3.52 9.27
CA SER A 118 -1.51 3.60 9.09
C SER A 118 -0.83 4.46 10.18
N GLU A 119 -1.46 5.55 10.60
CA GLU A 119 -0.95 6.43 11.66
C GLU A 119 -0.88 5.73 13.03
N ALA A 120 -1.82 4.83 13.30
CA ALA A 120 -1.86 4.06 14.53
C ALA A 120 -0.69 3.06 14.66
N SER A 121 -0.03 2.69 13.55
CA SER A 121 1.09 1.76 13.55
C SER A 121 2.45 2.47 13.47
N LYS A 122 3.31 2.22 14.45
CA LYS A 122 4.72 2.68 14.42
C LYS A 122 5.47 2.13 13.20
N LEU A 123 5.20 0.86 12.85
CA LEU A 123 5.81 0.19 11.70
C LEU A 123 5.39 0.86 10.39
N ALA A 124 4.09 1.11 10.20
CA ALA A 124 3.59 1.76 9.00
C ALA A 124 4.11 3.20 8.88
N ARG A 125 4.10 3.99 9.97
CA ARG A 125 4.70 5.34 9.99
C ARG A 125 6.16 5.36 9.56
N HIS A 126 6.94 4.36 9.98
CA HIS A 126 8.35 4.27 9.63
C HIS A 126 8.57 3.87 8.16
N PHE A 127 7.89 2.82 7.70
CA PHE A 127 8.17 2.22 6.38
C PHE A 127 7.48 2.93 5.22
N HIS A 128 6.27 3.46 5.41
CA HIS A 128 5.58 4.22 4.37
C HIS A 128 6.28 5.56 4.14
N GLY A 129 6.66 6.25 5.21
CA GLY A 129 7.51 7.45 5.17
C GLY A 129 6.88 8.70 4.56
N SER A 130 5.91 8.59 3.65
CA SER A 130 5.10 9.70 3.14
C SER A 130 3.65 9.29 2.90
N ALA A 131 2.80 10.31 2.75
CA ALA A 131 1.38 10.15 2.46
C ALA A 131 1.14 9.41 1.12
N ASP A 132 1.98 9.70 0.14
CA ASP A 132 1.77 9.27 -1.23
C ASP A 132 2.07 7.77 -1.46
N THR A 133 2.81 7.11 -0.57
CA THR A 133 3.01 5.65 -0.66
C THR A 133 1.72 4.89 -0.39
N LEU A 134 0.78 5.46 0.38
CA LEU A 134 -0.55 4.87 0.58
C LEU A 134 -1.33 4.83 -0.73
N CYS A 135 -1.17 5.84 -1.58
CA CYS A 135 -1.83 5.90 -2.88
C CYS A 135 -1.42 4.73 -3.79
N GLN A 136 -0.17 4.26 -3.68
CA GLN A 136 0.32 3.10 -4.43
C GLN A 136 -0.35 1.78 -4.03
N GLY A 137 -1.05 1.73 -2.89
CA GLY A 137 -1.85 0.57 -2.48
C GLY A 137 -2.96 0.21 -3.47
N CYS A 138 -3.48 1.21 -4.19
CA CYS A 138 -4.44 1.03 -5.29
C CYS A 138 -3.85 1.49 -6.63
N HIS A 139 -3.18 2.63 -6.66
CA HIS A 139 -2.49 3.17 -7.84
C HIS A 139 -1.09 2.55 -8.00
N HIS A 140 -1.06 1.23 -8.05
CA HIS A 140 0.15 0.44 -8.18
C HIS A 140 0.81 0.58 -9.56
N GLN A 141 2.06 0.08 -9.65
CA GLN A 141 2.85 0.03 -10.88
C GLN A 141 3.02 1.36 -11.63
N SER A 142 2.85 2.48 -10.92
CA SER A 142 3.08 3.82 -11.41
C SER A 142 3.94 4.62 -10.42
N PRO A 143 4.70 5.62 -10.89
CA PRO A 143 5.41 6.53 -10.00
C PRO A 143 4.46 7.20 -9.02
N VAL A 144 4.96 7.44 -7.81
CA VAL A 144 4.23 8.17 -6.77
C VAL A 144 3.94 9.59 -7.27
N GLY A 145 2.68 10.04 -7.17
CA GLY A 145 2.30 11.39 -7.55
C GLY A 145 0.83 11.70 -7.34
N LYS A 146 0.47 12.98 -7.49
CA LYS A 146 -0.89 13.51 -7.23
C LYS A 146 -1.93 13.14 -8.28
N ARG A 147 -1.48 12.72 -9.46
CA ARG A 147 -2.35 12.43 -10.61
C ARG A 147 -1.98 11.06 -11.18
N PRO A 148 -2.34 9.98 -10.47
CA PRO A 148 -2.07 8.64 -10.96
C PRO A 148 -2.82 8.37 -12.27
N PRO A 149 -2.32 7.46 -13.12
CA PRO A 149 -3.03 7.06 -14.32
C PRO A 149 -4.36 6.38 -13.98
N ARG A 150 -5.30 6.38 -14.93
CA ARG A 150 -6.55 5.63 -14.81
C ARG A 150 -6.25 4.14 -14.90
N CYS A 151 -7.05 3.32 -14.23
CA CYS A 151 -6.93 1.85 -14.30
C CYS A 151 -6.97 1.37 -15.76
N SER A 152 -7.84 1.96 -16.58
CA SER A 152 -8.01 1.62 -17.99
C SER A 152 -6.81 1.94 -18.88
N SER A 153 -5.85 2.73 -18.41
CA SER A 153 -4.61 3.00 -19.15
C SER A 153 -3.74 1.74 -19.31
N CYS A 154 -3.87 0.77 -18.40
CA CYS A 154 -3.17 -0.51 -18.47
C CYS A 154 -4.15 -1.71 -18.49
N HIS A 155 -5.24 -1.64 -17.74
CA HIS A 155 -6.29 -2.66 -17.72
C HIS A 155 -7.34 -2.36 -18.79
N ASN A 156 -7.04 -2.71 -20.04
CA ASN A 156 -7.95 -2.39 -21.15
C ASN A 156 -9.26 -3.23 -21.06
N PRO A 157 -10.45 -2.61 -21.25
CA PRO A 157 -11.71 -3.35 -21.40
C PRO A 157 -11.79 -4.20 -22.68
N VAL A 158 -11.06 -3.85 -23.75
CA VAL A 158 -11.09 -4.52 -25.07
C VAL A 158 -9.65 -4.71 -25.59
N GLY A 159 -9.24 -5.93 -25.92
CA GLY A 159 -7.88 -6.22 -26.45
C GLY A 159 -6.95 -6.93 -25.45
N GLN A 160 -5.62 -6.83 -25.64
CA GLN A 160 -4.62 -7.52 -24.80
C GLN A 160 -4.71 -7.06 -23.34
N GLY A 161 -4.98 -8.03 -22.47
CA GLY A 161 -5.45 -7.89 -21.10
C GLY A 161 -6.29 -9.14 -20.80
N GLY A 162 -5.94 -9.87 -19.74
CA GLY A 162 -6.46 -11.23 -19.50
C GLY A 162 -5.38 -12.29 -19.23
N THR A 163 -4.13 -11.89 -18.97
CA THR A 163 -3.18 -12.78 -18.31
C THR A 163 -3.44 -12.75 -16.80
N LEU A 164 -2.98 -13.78 -16.08
CA LEU A 164 -3.13 -13.86 -14.62
C LEU A 164 -2.55 -12.64 -13.89
N TYR A 165 -1.55 -11.97 -14.48
CA TYR A 165 -0.83 -10.84 -13.88
C TYR A 165 -1.33 -9.47 -14.35
N LEU A 166 -2.15 -9.40 -15.40
CA LEU A 166 -2.76 -8.16 -15.90
C LEU A 166 -4.23 -8.42 -16.28
N PRO A 167 -5.15 -8.40 -15.29
CA PRO A 167 -6.57 -8.64 -15.53
C PRO A 167 -7.19 -7.52 -16.39
N ARG A 168 -8.32 -7.83 -17.04
CA ARG A 168 -9.13 -6.80 -17.73
C ARG A 168 -9.77 -5.84 -16.73
N LEU A 169 -10.22 -4.68 -17.20
CA LEU A 169 -10.74 -3.60 -16.36
C LEU A 169 -11.80 -4.04 -15.32
N GLN A 170 -12.78 -4.84 -15.76
CA GLN A 170 -13.84 -5.33 -14.86
C GLN A 170 -13.27 -6.19 -13.74
N ALA A 171 -12.40 -7.14 -14.10
CA ALA A 171 -11.75 -8.01 -13.14
C ALA A 171 -10.79 -7.22 -12.24
N ALA A 172 -10.07 -6.23 -12.75
CA ALA A 172 -9.20 -5.36 -11.96
C ALA A 172 -9.99 -4.61 -10.88
N TYR A 173 -11.14 -4.02 -11.22
CA TYR A 173 -12.01 -3.39 -10.22
C TYR A 173 -12.52 -4.38 -9.18
N HIS A 174 -13.05 -5.54 -9.61
CA HIS A 174 -13.58 -6.52 -8.66
C HIS A 174 -12.49 -7.10 -7.75
N LEU A 175 -11.34 -7.49 -8.30
CA LEU A 175 -10.23 -8.04 -7.52
C LEU A 175 -9.70 -7.02 -6.50
N GLN A 176 -9.55 -5.75 -6.88
CA GLN A 176 -9.06 -4.72 -5.96
C GLN A 176 -10.12 -4.34 -4.90
N CYS A 177 -11.35 -4.00 -5.32
CA CYS A 177 -12.38 -3.51 -4.41
C CYS A 177 -12.86 -4.60 -3.44
N ILE A 178 -13.29 -5.73 -4.01
CA ILE A 178 -13.84 -6.86 -3.23
C ILE A 178 -12.71 -7.52 -2.44
N GLY A 179 -11.53 -7.68 -3.03
CA GLY A 179 -10.38 -8.26 -2.36
C GLY A 179 -9.95 -7.45 -1.13
N CYS A 180 -9.90 -6.12 -1.25
CA CYS A 180 -9.64 -5.24 -0.11
C CYS A 180 -10.70 -5.42 0.99
N HIS A 181 -11.99 -5.37 0.62
CA HIS A 181 -13.07 -5.55 1.59
C HIS A 181 -12.99 -6.90 2.31
N GLN A 182 -12.77 -8.00 1.57
CA GLN A 182 -12.60 -9.33 2.15
C GLN A 182 -11.41 -9.41 3.11
N LYS A 183 -10.25 -8.87 2.71
CA LYS A 183 -9.03 -8.88 3.54
C LYS A 183 -9.16 -8.01 4.79
N MET A 184 -10.00 -6.98 4.74
CA MET A 184 -10.25 -6.08 5.87
C MET A 184 -11.50 -6.46 6.68
N GLY A 185 -12.28 -7.47 6.27
CA GLY A 185 -13.54 -7.86 6.91
C GLY A 185 -14.61 -6.76 6.80
N LEU A 186 -14.71 -6.10 5.65
CA LEU A 186 -15.61 -4.97 5.40
C LEU A 186 -16.76 -5.35 4.47
N GLU A 187 -17.89 -4.64 4.64
CA GLU A 187 -18.99 -4.61 3.69
C GLU A 187 -18.84 -3.43 2.71
N PRO A 188 -19.43 -3.49 1.49
CA PRO A 188 -20.13 -4.64 0.90
C PRO A 188 -19.19 -5.80 0.58
N GLY A 189 -19.58 -7.01 0.98
CA GLY A 189 -18.87 -8.24 0.69
C GLY A 189 -19.01 -8.69 -0.78
N PRO A 190 -18.32 -9.78 -1.17
CA PRO A 190 -18.24 -10.26 -2.55
C PRO A 190 -19.58 -10.59 -3.22
N TYR A 191 -20.60 -10.90 -2.42
CA TYR A 191 -21.91 -11.34 -2.91
C TYR A 191 -22.94 -10.20 -2.93
N ASN A 192 -22.59 -9.01 -2.43
CA ASN A 192 -23.48 -7.85 -2.44
C ASN A 192 -23.19 -6.94 -3.65
N CYS A 193 -23.62 -7.37 -4.84
CA CYS A 193 -23.40 -6.64 -6.09
C CYS A 193 -23.96 -5.20 -6.03
N VAL A 194 -25.15 -5.03 -5.45
CA VAL A 194 -25.86 -3.74 -5.39
C VAL A 194 -25.29 -2.77 -4.37
N GLY A 195 -24.46 -3.24 -3.44
CA GLY A 195 -23.76 -2.40 -2.47
C GLY A 195 -22.70 -1.50 -3.11
N CYS A 196 -22.19 -1.87 -4.28
CA CYS A 196 -21.21 -1.09 -5.04
C CYS A 196 -21.84 -0.35 -6.23
N HIS A 197 -22.70 -1.04 -6.97
CA HIS A 197 -23.35 -0.53 -8.18
C HIS A 197 -24.82 -0.99 -8.24
N PRO A 198 -25.80 -0.07 -8.18
CA PRO A 198 -27.21 -0.42 -8.22
C PRO A 198 -27.59 -1.18 -9.49
N LYS A 199 -28.62 -2.05 -9.38
CA LYS A 199 -29.27 -2.61 -10.57
C LYS A 199 -29.83 -1.46 -11.42
N LYS A 200 -29.83 -1.68 -12.73
CA LYS A 200 -30.56 -0.79 -13.64
C LYS A 200 -32.06 -0.93 -13.46
#